data_AF-A0A089L5Z2-F1
#
_entry.id   AF-A0A089L5Z2-F1
#
_cell.length_a   1.000
_cell.length_b   1.000
_cell.length_c   1.000
_cell.angle_alpha   90.00
_cell.angle_beta   90.00
_cell.angle_gamma   90.00
#
_symmetry.space_group_name_H-M   'P 1'
#
loop_
_entity.id
_entity.type
_entity.pdbx_description
1 polymer ?
#
loop_
_entity_poly.entity_id
_entity_poly.type
_entity_poly.pdbx_seq_one_letter_code
_entity_poly.pdbx_strand_id
1 'polypeptide(L)'
;MNVHLAKKGHKVCFANRGGWDGEWERAAAVLKEKSIYTISKVDIYQSSTEVYLEGFGDQGFNSVFFELIGVPDYWKIEELTNAAFARFVRGWVEQMETRDNVEQFFITEDNTDLDDFDIDEEFEPVDETTVVVDVKFTHALMTFYFSRDLGKWDYSVLSGASVKRYEAISKGERPELPGVYSYESDEDFAKRFLQ
;
A
#
# COMPACT_ATOMS: atom_id res chain seq x y z
N MET A 1 -12.32 -8.16 -3.04
CA MET A 1 -11.76 -7.44 -4.18
C MET A 1 -12.62 -6.20 -4.38
N ASN A 2 -12.03 -5.02 -4.48
CA ASN A 2 -12.75 -3.81 -4.87
C ASN A 2 -13.06 -3.88 -6.38
N VAL A 3 -14.05 -4.69 -6.74
CA VAL A 3 -14.39 -5.07 -8.12
C VAL A 3 -14.61 -3.84 -9.01
N HIS A 4 -15.16 -2.77 -8.45
CA HIS A 4 -15.42 -1.52 -9.17
C HIS A 4 -14.15 -0.74 -9.58
N LEU A 5 -13.00 -1.04 -8.97
CA LEU A 5 -11.72 -0.38 -9.28
C LEU A 5 -10.89 -1.18 -10.29
N ALA A 6 -11.16 -2.47 -10.48
CA ALA A 6 -10.36 -3.34 -11.33
C ALA A 6 -10.69 -3.13 -12.82
N LYS A 7 -9.66 -2.89 -13.64
CA LYS A 7 -9.79 -2.70 -15.08
C LYS A 7 -8.54 -3.22 -15.80
N LYS A 8 -8.65 -3.41 -17.12
CA LYS A 8 -7.53 -3.81 -17.97
C LYS A 8 -6.29 -2.93 -17.71
N GLY A 9 -5.12 -3.55 -17.64
CA GLY A 9 -3.83 -2.90 -17.38
C GLY A 9 -3.49 -2.74 -15.90
N HIS A 10 -4.46 -2.87 -14.98
CA HIS A 10 -4.16 -2.85 -13.56
C HIS A 10 -3.33 -4.07 -13.15
N LYS A 11 -2.43 -3.84 -12.18
CA LYS A 11 -1.67 -4.91 -11.52
C LYS A 11 -2.47 -5.45 -10.35
N VAL A 12 -2.39 -6.76 -10.14
CA VAL A 12 -3.04 -7.45 -9.03
C VAL A 12 -2.13 -8.48 -8.38
N CYS A 13 -2.32 -8.69 -7.08
CA CYS A 13 -1.73 -9.76 -6.31
C CYS A 13 -2.75 -10.88 -6.12
N PHE A 14 -2.36 -12.14 -6.35
CA PHE A 14 -3.19 -13.28 -5.94
C PHE A 14 -3.09 -13.48 -4.42
N ALA A 15 -4.23 -13.39 -3.72
CA ALA A 15 -4.31 -13.47 -2.27
C ALA A 15 -4.65 -14.88 -1.74
N ASN A 16 -4.63 -15.90 -2.60
CA ASN A 16 -4.86 -17.31 -2.25
C ASN A 16 -6.12 -17.56 -1.39
N ARG A 17 -7.20 -16.85 -1.73
CA ARG A 17 -8.51 -16.95 -1.07
C ARG A 17 -9.63 -16.54 -2.03
N GLY A 18 -10.87 -16.73 -1.61
CA GLY A 18 -12.05 -16.51 -2.45
C GLY A 18 -12.36 -17.75 -3.27
N GLY A 19 -13.02 -17.60 -4.41
CA GLY A 19 -13.42 -18.69 -5.31
C GLY A 19 -14.72 -19.36 -4.86
N TRP A 20 -15.56 -19.71 -5.84
CA TRP A 20 -16.73 -20.55 -5.61
C TRP A 20 -16.39 -21.99 -6.01
N ASP A 21 -16.77 -22.97 -5.20
CA ASP A 21 -16.67 -24.41 -5.52
C ASP A 21 -15.34 -24.88 -6.15
N GLY A 22 -14.23 -24.77 -5.41
CA GLY A 22 -12.95 -25.31 -5.88
C GLY A 22 -12.12 -24.36 -6.76
N GLU A 23 -12.65 -23.19 -7.11
CA GLU A 23 -11.98 -22.25 -8.01
C GLU A 23 -10.69 -21.63 -7.43
N TRP A 24 -10.58 -21.53 -6.10
CA TRP A 24 -9.34 -21.03 -5.49
C TRP A 24 -8.22 -22.08 -5.52
N GLU A 25 -8.52 -23.36 -5.34
CA GLU A 25 -7.54 -24.44 -5.48
C GLU A 25 -7.03 -24.53 -6.93
N ARG A 26 -7.95 -24.37 -7.90
CA ARG A 26 -7.58 -24.30 -9.32
C ARG A 26 -6.71 -23.09 -9.63
N ALA A 27 -7.03 -21.93 -9.06
CA ALA A 27 -6.21 -20.73 -9.18
C ALA A 27 -4.83 -20.95 -8.54
N ALA A 28 -4.76 -21.53 -7.35
CA ALA A 28 -3.50 -21.80 -6.64
C ALA A 28 -2.60 -22.84 -7.35
N ALA A 29 -3.17 -23.68 -8.23
CA ALA A 29 -2.38 -24.61 -9.04
C ALA A 29 -1.55 -23.92 -10.13
N VAL A 30 -1.94 -22.72 -10.56
CA VAL A 30 -1.28 -22.00 -11.68
C VAL A 30 -0.78 -20.61 -11.29
N LEU A 31 -1.40 -20.00 -10.27
CA LEU A 31 -1.00 -18.73 -9.70
C LEU A 31 -0.15 -18.95 -8.45
N LYS A 32 0.90 -18.16 -8.32
CA LYS A 32 1.74 -18.09 -7.14
C LYS A 32 1.20 -16.99 -6.24
N GLU A 33 0.96 -17.33 -4.98
CA GLU A 33 0.61 -16.35 -3.96
C GLU A 33 1.67 -15.23 -3.92
N LYS A 34 1.24 -13.99 -3.67
CA LYS A 34 2.09 -12.79 -3.63
C LYS A 34 2.73 -12.39 -4.98
N SER A 35 2.49 -13.14 -6.06
CA SER A 35 2.99 -12.75 -7.38
C SER A 35 2.08 -11.70 -8.02
N ILE A 36 2.71 -10.79 -8.78
CA ILE A 36 2.05 -9.68 -9.46
C ILE A 36 1.64 -10.11 -10.86
N TYR A 37 0.37 -9.91 -11.19
CA TYR A 37 -0.21 -10.19 -12.50
C TYR A 37 -0.84 -8.94 -13.09
N THR A 38 -0.85 -8.83 -14.41
CA THR A 38 -1.54 -7.75 -15.12
C THR A 38 -2.91 -8.23 -15.57
N ILE A 39 -3.95 -7.46 -15.29
CA ILE A 39 -5.32 -7.74 -15.75
C ILE A 39 -5.40 -7.49 -17.26
N SER A 40 -5.78 -8.52 -18.03
CA SER A 40 -6.09 -8.38 -19.45
C SER A 40 -7.55 -7.96 -19.69
N LYS A 41 -8.47 -8.44 -18.84
CA LYS A 41 -9.91 -8.18 -18.91
C LYS A 41 -10.58 -8.44 -17.56
N VAL A 42 -11.68 -7.76 -17.28
CA VAL A 42 -12.58 -8.06 -16.16
C VAL A 42 -14.00 -8.17 -16.70
N ASP A 43 -14.66 -9.29 -16.45
CA ASP A 43 -16.08 -9.46 -16.74
C ASP A 43 -16.86 -9.50 -15.43
N ILE A 44 -17.85 -8.61 -15.32
CA ILE A 44 -18.71 -8.49 -14.15
C ILE A 44 -20.09 -9.01 -14.54
N TYR A 45 -20.51 -10.08 -13.87
CA TYR A 45 -21.84 -10.67 -13.99
C TYR A 45 -22.69 -10.32 -12.77
N GLN A 46 -23.98 -10.68 -12.80
CA GLN A 46 -24.91 -10.35 -11.72
C GLN A 46 -24.48 -10.90 -10.34
N SER A 47 -23.85 -12.08 -10.30
CA SER A 47 -23.47 -12.77 -9.06
C SER A 47 -22.03 -13.27 -9.05
N SER A 48 -21.21 -12.88 -10.03
CA SER A 48 -19.82 -13.32 -10.14
C SER A 48 -18.96 -12.26 -10.82
N THR A 49 -17.66 -12.36 -10.62
CA THR A 49 -16.68 -11.57 -11.34
C THR A 49 -15.59 -12.50 -11.82
N GLU A 50 -15.23 -12.37 -13.09
CA GLU A 50 -14.13 -13.09 -13.70
C GLU A 50 -13.01 -12.12 -14.03
N VAL A 51 -11.83 -12.41 -13.50
CA VAL A 51 -10.60 -11.67 -13.79
C VAL A 51 -9.77 -12.49 -14.75
N TYR A 52 -9.36 -11.90 -15.86
CA TYR A 52 -8.48 -12.51 -16.84
C TYR A 52 -7.10 -11.86 -16.72
N LEU A 53 -6.04 -12.67 -16.75
CA LEU A 53 -4.67 -12.23 -16.55
C LEU A 53 -3.86 -12.38 -17.84
N GLU A 54 -2.93 -11.46 -18.08
CA GLU A 54 -1.97 -11.58 -19.18
C GLU A 54 -1.11 -12.86 -19.02
N GLY A 55 -0.91 -13.59 -20.11
CA GLY A 55 -0.16 -14.86 -20.12
C GLY A 55 -0.99 -16.11 -19.80
N PHE A 56 -2.28 -15.96 -19.45
CA PHE A 56 -3.18 -17.07 -19.14
C PHE A 56 -4.29 -17.29 -20.18
N GLY A 57 -4.18 -16.65 -21.35
CA GLY A 57 -5.13 -16.79 -22.45
C GLY A 57 -6.55 -16.39 -22.05
N ASP A 58 -7.53 -17.21 -22.44
CA ASP A 58 -8.96 -17.01 -22.13
C ASP A 58 -9.37 -17.66 -20.78
N GLN A 59 -8.41 -18.04 -19.93
CA GLN A 59 -8.72 -18.58 -18.61
C GLN A 59 -9.07 -17.44 -17.64
N GLY A 60 -10.37 -17.33 -17.31
CA GLY A 60 -10.87 -16.45 -16.27
C GLY A 60 -10.75 -17.07 -14.88
N PHE A 61 -10.46 -16.24 -13.88
CA PHE A 61 -10.45 -16.62 -12.46
C PHE A 61 -11.73 -16.11 -11.82
N ASN A 62 -12.68 -17.00 -11.58
CA ASN A 62 -14.02 -16.65 -11.12
C ASN A 62 -14.07 -16.53 -9.59
N SER A 63 -14.51 -15.37 -9.11
CA SER A 63 -14.73 -15.09 -7.68
C SER A 63 -13.47 -15.24 -6.79
N VAL A 64 -12.31 -15.44 -7.40
CA VAL A 64 -11.00 -15.49 -6.75
C VAL A 64 -10.63 -14.09 -6.26
N PHE A 65 -10.07 -14.00 -5.06
CA PHE A 65 -9.71 -12.72 -4.49
C PHE A 65 -8.34 -12.25 -5.00
N PHE A 66 -8.38 -11.11 -5.69
CA PHE A 66 -7.20 -10.34 -6.06
C PHE A 66 -7.12 -9.04 -5.27
N GLU A 67 -5.91 -8.68 -4.85
CA GLU A 67 -5.62 -7.35 -4.29
C GLU A 67 -5.12 -6.46 -5.41
N LEU A 68 -5.76 -5.31 -5.62
CA LEU A 68 -5.32 -4.33 -6.61
C LEU A 68 -4.01 -3.68 -6.13
N ILE A 69 -3.01 -3.70 -6.99
CA ILE A 69 -1.71 -3.09 -6.74
C ILE A 69 -1.64 -1.77 -7.50
N GLY A 70 -1.14 -0.73 -6.82
CA GLY A 70 -0.89 0.57 -7.44
C GLY A 70 -2.15 1.38 -7.75
N VAL A 71 -3.30 0.95 -7.23
CA VAL A 71 -4.55 1.70 -7.29
C VAL A 71 -4.85 2.23 -5.89
N PRO A 72 -4.76 3.55 -5.68
CA PRO A 72 -5.09 4.15 -4.40
C PRO A 72 -6.53 3.87 -3.96
N ASP A 73 -6.69 3.24 -2.79
CA ASP A 73 -8.00 3.05 -2.14
C ASP A 73 -8.28 4.22 -1.20
N TYR A 74 -8.74 5.34 -1.78
CA TYR A 74 -9.04 6.55 -1.00
C TYR A 74 -10.18 6.37 0.00
N TRP A 75 -11.07 5.40 -0.22
CA TRP A 75 -12.15 5.11 0.72
C TRP A 75 -11.59 4.48 1.98
N LYS A 76 -10.63 3.56 1.81
CA LYS A 76 -9.92 2.99 2.96
C LYS A 76 -9.10 4.03 3.72
N ILE A 77 -8.47 4.98 3.02
CA ILE A 77 -7.80 6.11 3.68
C ILE A 77 -8.80 6.91 4.50
N GLU A 78 -9.95 7.28 3.93
CA GLU A 78 -10.98 8.07 4.61
C GLU A 78 -11.53 7.36 5.85
N GLU A 79 -11.75 6.04 5.77
CA GLU A 79 -12.21 5.20 6.88
C GLU A 79 -11.21 5.19 8.05
N LEU A 80 -9.91 5.07 7.74
CA LEU A 80 -8.85 4.97 8.75
C LEU A 80 -8.39 6.31 9.30
N THR A 81 -8.61 7.39 8.54
CA THR A 81 -8.15 8.74 8.87
C THR A 81 -9.32 9.71 8.97
N ASN A 82 -9.53 10.55 7.95
CA ASN A 82 -10.71 11.38 7.73
C ASN A 82 -10.80 11.83 6.26
N ALA A 83 -11.93 12.44 5.90
CA ALA A 83 -12.20 12.92 4.55
C ALA A 83 -11.22 14.00 4.05
N ALA A 84 -10.69 14.84 4.95
CA ALA A 84 -9.78 15.91 4.56
C ALA A 84 -8.41 15.34 4.15
N PHE A 85 -7.87 14.41 4.93
CA PHE A 85 -6.63 13.72 4.61
C PHE A 85 -6.75 12.86 3.36
N ALA A 86 -7.84 12.10 3.20
CA ALA A 86 -8.07 11.30 2.00
C ALA A 86 -8.12 12.16 0.72
N ARG A 87 -8.81 13.32 0.77
CA ARG A 87 -8.82 14.28 -0.35
C ARG A 87 -7.45 14.90 -0.61
N PHE A 88 -6.67 15.16 0.43
CA PHE A 88 -5.32 15.68 0.31
C PHE A 88 -4.40 14.69 -0.41
N VAL A 89 -4.35 13.43 0.05
CA VAL A 89 -3.56 12.37 -0.61
C VAL A 89 -4.01 12.20 -2.06
N ARG A 90 -5.32 12.18 -2.29
CA ARG A 90 -5.89 12.12 -3.64
C ARG A 90 -5.43 13.28 -4.52
N GLY A 91 -5.48 14.51 -4.01
CA GLY A 91 -5.04 15.69 -4.73
C GLY A 91 -3.58 15.58 -5.16
N TRP A 92 -2.69 15.16 -4.26
CA TRP A 92 -1.26 14.96 -4.58
C TRP A 92 -1.03 13.88 -5.64
N VAL A 93 -1.63 12.70 -5.46
CA VAL A 93 -1.43 11.59 -6.39
C VAL A 93 -2.06 11.86 -7.76
N GLU A 94 -3.20 12.56 -7.82
CA GLU A 94 -3.85 12.91 -9.09
C GLU A 94 -3.19 14.10 -9.80
N GLN A 95 -2.57 15.04 -9.08
CA GLN A 95 -1.84 16.17 -9.68
C GLN A 95 -0.50 15.77 -10.28
N MET A 96 0.08 14.68 -9.80
CA MET A 96 1.30 14.13 -10.38
C MET A 96 1.00 13.57 -11.78
N GLU A 97 1.76 14.02 -12.79
CA GLU A 97 1.75 13.44 -14.16
C GLU A 97 2.13 11.94 -14.18
N THR A 98 2.49 11.39 -13.03
CA THR A 98 2.93 10.01 -12.82
C THR A 98 1.84 9.11 -12.24
N ARG A 99 0.56 9.52 -12.19
CA ARG A 99 -0.54 8.63 -11.76
C ARG A 99 -0.53 7.30 -12.52
N ASP A 100 -0.24 7.35 -13.82
CA ASP A 100 -0.13 6.15 -14.67
C ASP A 100 1.15 5.34 -14.39
N ASN A 101 2.10 5.90 -13.64
CA ASN A 101 3.34 5.27 -13.20
C ASN A 101 3.28 4.82 -11.72
N VAL A 102 2.11 4.86 -11.08
CA VAL A 102 1.96 4.27 -9.74
C VAL A 102 2.16 2.76 -9.88
N GLU A 103 3.23 2.26 -9.27
CA GLU A 103 3.58 0.85 -9.30
C GLU A 103 2.89 0.10 -8.17
N GLN A 104 2.88 0.69 -6.97
CA GLN A 104 2.36 0.08 -5.76
C GLN A 104 1.76 1.15 -4.84
N PHE A 105 0.76 0.74 -4.08
CA PHE A 105 0.05 1.60 -3.15
C PHE A 105 -0.28 0.77 -1.90
N PHE A 106 0.13 1.24 -0.73
CA PHE A 106 -0.08 0.55 0.54
C PHE A 106 -0.65 1.49 1.58
N ILE A 107 -1.61 0.99 2.36
CA ILE A 107 -2.10 1.66 3.56
C ILE A 107 -1.76 0.74 4.73
N THR A 108 -1.14 1.32 5.74
CA THR A 108 -0.72 0.59 6.93
C THR A 108 -1.18 1.34 8.18
N GLU A 109 -1.70 0.61 9.17
CA GLU A 109 -2.06 1.16 10.49
C GLU A 109 -0.99 0.71 11.47
N ASP A 110 -0.45 1.65 12.23
CA ASP A 110 0.51 1.43 13.31
C ASP A 110 -0.20 1.71 14.63
N ASN A 111 -0.47 0.65 15.39
CA ASN A 111 -0.89 0.75 16.79
C ASN A 111 0.37 0.43 17.58
N THR A 112 1.10 1.46 18.01
CA THR A 112 2.24 1.22 18.88
C THR A 112 1.69 0.94 20.27
N ASP A 113 1.27 -0.30 20.53
CA ASP A 113 1.18 -0.80 21.90
C ASP A 113 2.64 -0.90 22.37
N LEU A 114 3.14 0.12 23.07
CA LEU A 114 4.48 0.16 23.65
C LEU A 114 4.57 -0.80 24.85
N ASP A 115 4.28 -2.08 24.64
CA ASP A 115 4.14 -3.06 25.71
C ASP A 115 5.48 -3.61 26.25
N ASP A 116 6.64 -3.31 25.63
CA ASP A 116 7.89 -4.02 25.93
C ASP A 116 9.14 -3.14 26.14
N PHE A 117 8.99 -1.81 26.28
CA PHE A 117 10.10 -0.97 26.75
C PHE A 117 9.82 -0.51 28.19
N ASP A 118 10.75 -0.82 29.10
CA ASP A 118 10.83 -0.22 30.45
C ASP A 118 10.92 1.31 30.29
N ILE A 119 9.78 1.97 30.16
CA ILE A 119 9.66 3.43 30.16
C ILE A 119 9.60 3.84 31.64
N ASP A 120 10.59 4.62 32.07
CA ASP A 120 10.61 5.27 33.37
C ASP A 120 9.24 5.95 33.64
N GLU A 121 8.68 5.73 34.85
CA GLU A 121 7.34 6.11 35.35
C GLU A 121 6.87 7.58 35.12
N GLU A 122 7.63 8.44 34.46
CA GLU A 122 7.30 9.85 34.22
C GLU A 122 6.75 10.19 32.82
N PHE A 123 6.74 9.24 31.88
CA PHE A 123 6.10 9.42 30.58
C PHE A 123 5.06 8.31 30.36
N GLU A 124 3.78 8.62 30.47
CA GLU A 124 2.76 7.75 29.89
C GLU A 124 2.96 7.78 28.36
N PRO A 125 3.34 6.67 27.71
CA PRO A 125 3.28 6.60 26.27
C PRO A 125 1.83 6.81 25.85
N VAL A 126 1.58 7.86 25.07
CA VAL A 126 0.30 7.98 24.38
C VAL A 126 0.35 6.94 23.27
N ASP A 127 -0.54 5.96 23.31
CA ASP A 127 -0.75 4.97 22.25
C ASP A 127 -1.21 5.68 20.97
N GLU A 128 -0.28 6.33 20.25
CA GLU A 128 -0.61 7.09 19.06
C GLU A 128 -0.82 6.13 17.88
N THR A 129 -2.08 6.00 17.46
CA THR A 129 -2.40 5.22 16.26
C THR A 129 -2.08 6.04 15.02
N THR A 130 -1.08 5.59 14.24
CA THR A 130 -0.62 6.28 13.03
C THR A 130 -0.98 5.50 11.78
N VAL A 131 -1.67 6.16 10.84
CA VAL A 131 -1.93 5.60 9.50
C VAL A 131 -0.85 6.09 8.53
N VAL A 132 -0.20 5.15 7.86
CA VAL A 132 0.85 5.38 6.86
C VAL A 132 0.32 5.01 5.48
N VAL A 133 0.40 5.93 4.53
CA VAL A 133 0.05 5.72 3.12
C VAL A 133 1.30 5.83 2.27
N ASP A 134 1.71 4.72 1.65
CA ASP A 134 2.85 4.64 0.76
C ASP A 134 2.40 4.54 -0.71
N VAL A 135 2.93 5.40 -1.57
CA VAL A 135 2.68 5.42 -3.01
C VAL A 135 4.00 5.32 -3.75
N LYS A 136 4.29 4.13 -4.29
CA LYS A 136 5.50 3.88 -5.08
C LYS A 136 5.23 4.21 -6.54
N PHE A 137 6.10 5.04 -7.10
CA PHE A 137 6.23 5.30 -8.52
C PHE A 137 7.53 4.66 -9.05
N THR A 138 7.67 4.52 -10.36
CA THR A 138 8.85 3.91 -11.00
C THR A 138 10.20 4.47 -10.53
N HIS A 139 10.26 5.73 -10.12
CA HIS A 139 11.50 6.37 -9.64
C HIS A 139 11.38 7.10 -8.30
N ALA A 140 10.27 6.92 -7.57
CA ALA A 140 10.04 7.65 -6.32
C ALA A 140 9.13 6.86 -5.37
N LEU A 141 9.20 7.18 -4.09
CA LEU A 141 8.21 6.76 -3.10
C LEU A 141 7.73 8.00 -2.37
N MET A 142 6.42 8.18 -2.33
CA MET A 142 5.77 9.16 -1.48
C MET A 142 5.18 8.46 -0.28
N THR A 143 5.39 9.01 0.90
CA THR A 143 4.81 8.50 2.13
C THR A 143 4.05 9.62 2.84
N PHE A 144 2.80 9.35 3.22
CA PHE A 144 1.94 10.26 3.97
C PHE A 144 1.62 9.64 5.33
N TYR A 145 1.63 10.46 6.38
CA TYR A 145 1.35 10.02 7.74
C TYR A 145 0.13 10.74 8.30
N PHE A 146 -0.67 10.04 9.11
CA PHE A 146 -1.80 10.61 9.82
C PHE A 146 -1.88 10.04 11.24
N SER A 147 -1.64 10.87 12.25
CA SER A 147 -1.90 10.50 13.65
C SER A 147 -3.38 10.66 13.94
N ARG A 148 -4.06 9.57 14.29
CA ARG A 148 -5.51 9.57 14.57
C ARG A 148 -5.82 10.38 15.82
N ASP A 149 -4.96 10.33 16.82
CA ASP A 149 -5.18 10.96 18.12
C ASP A 149 -4.96 12.47 18.07
N LEU A 150 -3.97 12.92 17.30
CA LEU A 150 -3.68 14.34 17.15
C LEU A 150 -4.46 15.00 16.00
N GLY A 151 -5.01 14.22 15.07
CA GLY A 151 -5.62 14.71 13.84
C GLY A 151 -4.65 15.50 12.94
N LYS A 152 -3.33 15.28 13.12
CA LYS A 152 -2.25 15.97 12.42
C LYS A 152 -1.62 15.04 11.37
N TRP A 153 -1.09 15.64 10.30
CA TRP A 153 -0.39 14.93 9.24
C TRP A 153 0.94 15.59 8.89
N ASP A 154 1.93 14.78 8.50
CA ASP A 154 3.24 15.19 7.98
C ASP A 154 3.48 14.54 6.60
N TYR A 155 4.19 15.25 5.72
CA TYR A 155 4.49 14.87 4.36
C TYR A 155 6.01 14.96 4.14
N SER A 156 6.66 13.81 3.99
CA SER A 156 8.08 13.75 3.60
C SER A 156 8.24 12.99 2.29
N VAL A 157 8.94 13.61 1.33
CA VAL A 157 9.52 12.89 0.20
C VAL A 157 10.80 12.26 0.71
N LEU A 158 10.76 10.97 0.98
CA LEU A 158 11.89 10.25 1.57
C LEU A 158 12.97 10.05 0.49
N SER A 159 13.88 11.03 0.36
CA SER A 159 15.00 10.97 -0.58
C SER A 159 16.30 10.42 0.04
N GLY A 160 16.28 10.03 1.32
CA GLY A 160 17.48 9.53 1.98
C GLY A 160 17.27 8.75 3.27
N ALA A 161 16.03 8.43 3.66
CA ALA A 161 15.70 7.82 4.97
C ALA A 161 15.00 6.44 4.91
N SER A 162 14.68 5.91 3.72
CA SER A 162 13.68 4.83 3.56
C SER A 162 14.06 3.65 2.67
N VAL A 163 15.35 3.45 2.35
CA VAL A 163 15.84 2.39 1.46
C VAL A 163 15.23 1.01 1.79
N LYS A 164 15.09 0.64 3.08
CA LYS A 164 14.46 -0.64 3.45
C LYS A 164 12.96 -0.71 3.16
N ARG A 165 12.20 0.35 3.43
CA ARG A 165 10.74 0.39 3.15
C ARG A 165 10.49 0.47 1.65
N TYR A 166 11.27 1.28 0.94
CA TYR A 166 11.30 1.31 -0.52
C TYR A 166 11.65 -0.05 -1.12
N GLU A 167 12.65 -0.76 -0.58
CA GLU A 167 13.06 -2.10 -1.02
C GLU A 167 11.98 -3.15 -0.75
N ALA A 168 11.40 -3.19 0.46
CA ALA A 168 10.34 -4.12 0.82
C ALA A 168 9.13 -3.93 -0.12
N ILE A 169 8.66 -2.69 -0.25
CA ILE A 169 7.60 -2.33 -1.19
C ILE A 169 8.01 -2.75 -2.61
N SER A 170 9.21 -2.38 -3.08
CA SER A 170 9.70 -2.73 -4.41
C SER A 170 9.77 -4.23 -4.71
N LYS A 171 9.95 -5.07 -3.68
CA LYS A 171 9.92 -6.54 -3.78
C LYS A 171 8.51 -7.13 -3.72
N GLY A 172 7.48 -6.30 -3.55
CA GLY A 172 6.09 -6.74 -3.36
C GLY A 172 5.80 -7.23 -1.95
N GLU A 173 6.68 -6.94 -1.00
CA GLU A 173 6.52 -7.30 0.40
C GLU A 173 5.73 -6.21 1.13
N ARG A 174 5.00 -6.62 2.18
CA ARG A 174 4.36 -5.68 3.09
C ARG A 174 5.43 -5.18 4.08
N PRO A 175 5.65 -3.87 4.24
CA PRO A 175 6.64 -3.37 5.18
C PRO A 175 6.26 -3.70 6.63
N GLU A 176 7.24 -4.04 7.46
CA GLU A 176 7.08 -4.25 8.89
C GLU A 176 6.81 -2.93 9.64
N LEU A 177 6.14 -3.04 10.80
CA LEU A 177 5.70 -1.95 11.69
C LEU A 177 6.22 -2.23 13.12
N PRO A 178 6.52 -1.23 13.96
CA PRO A 178 7.22 0.04 13.70
C PRO A 178 8.75 -0.16 13.58
N GLY A 179 9.47 0.86 13.10
CA GLY A 179 10.92 0.89 13.19
C GLY A 179 11.55 2.18 12.65
N VAL A 180 12.38 2.83 13.47
CA VAL A 180 13.30 3.89 13.03
C VAL A 180 14.52 3.22 12.43
N TYR A 181 14.85 3.52 11.18
CA TYR A 181 16.01 2.97 10.49
C TYR A 181 16.96 4.11 10.11
N SER A 182 18.05 4.25 10.85
CA SER A 182 19.01 5.33 10.71
C SER A 182 19.99 5.12 9.54
N TYR A 183 20.40 6.23 8.94
CA TYR A 183 21.59 6.38 8.11
C TYR A 183 22.67 6.91 9.05
N GLU A 184 23.90 6.44 8.94
CA GLU A 184 24.94 6.91 9.86
C GLU A 184 25.09 8.45 9.84
N SER A 185 24.93 9.01 11.04
CA SER A 185 25.12 10.37 11.62
C SER A 185 24.70 11.65 10.87
N ASP A 186 23.89 12.45 11.58
CA ASP A 186 23.34 13.79 11.26
C ASP A 186 24.34 14.88 10.84
N GLU A 187 25.65 14.70 11.07
CA GLU A 187 26.65 15.76 10.86
C GLU A 187 26.90 16.10 9.37
N ASP A 188 26.60 15.18 8.45
CA ASP A 188 26.90 15.36 7.02
C ASP A 188 25.75 15.99 6.22
N PHE A 189 24.51 15.92 6.70
CA PHE A 189 23.35 16.51 6.03
C PHE A 189 23.30 18.04 6.21
N ALA A 190 23.56 18.53 7.41
CA ALA A 190 23.53 19.96 7.75
C ALA A 190 24.56 20.79 6.97
N LYS A 191 25.69 20.19 6.57
CA LYS A 191 26.76 20.89 5.83
C LYS A 191 26.45 21.11 4.35
N ARG A 192 25.50 20.39 3.75
CA ARG A 192 25.28 20.40 2.29
C ARG A 192 24.14 21.29 1.80
N PHE A 193 23.18 21.66 2.65
CA PHE A 193 21.92 22.24 2.17
C PHE A 193 21.46 23.53 2.87
N LEU A 194 22.25 24.10 3.78
CA LEU A 194 22.02 25.43 4.38
C LEU A 194 23.07 26.47 3.95
N GLN A 195 23.49 26.45 2.67
CA GLN A 195 24.17 27.59 2.02
C GLN A 195 23.27 28.21 0.95
#